data_AF-A0A963JUP2-F1
#
_entry.id   AF-A0A963JUP2-F1
#
_cell.length_a   1.000
_cell.length_b   1.000
_cell.length_c   1.000
_cell.angle_alpha   90.00
_cell.angle_beta   90.00
_cell.angle_gamma   90.00
#
_symmetry.space_group_name_H-M   'P 1'
#
loop_
_entity.id
_entity.type
_entity.pdbx_description
1 polymer ?
#
loop_
_entity_poly.entity_id
_entity_poly.type
_entity_poly.pdbx_seq_one_letter_code
_entity_poly.pdbx_strand_id
1 'polypeptide(L)'
;GFADMPQRLDRALAGPNGERLRERITAQYPVALIDEFQDTSPLQYRLFDQLYRTQENHRHTALLLIGDPKQSIYGFRGADIHSYLAARRATAGRHYVLGTNHRSTAALVAAVNHAFVRAEERPGEGAFRFRTPGAPYNPLPFVAVQARGRAEQFRTAEGPVPALAIHHDLELLSAGDHQRRFAARCAEQIVGWLGDAQAGFAPPGQPLQRLRPADIAVLVRTGREAEAIRRELHRRGVASVYLSDKDSVFDSDEAHDLWYWLQAVAEPLDARKLRAGLATRTLGLALDELAALATSDEALDARSLQLRGLHSVWQSQGVLTMLRQTLHQCALPARWLQESGGERRLTNFLHLAELLQDASAQLDGEHALIRWLH
;
A
#
# COMPACT_ATOMS: atom_id res chain seq x y z
N GLY A 1 14.40 2.01 18.99
CA GLY A 1 13.55 2.29 17.81
C GLY A 1 12.23 1.58 17.98
N PHE A 2 11.12 2.07 17.44
CA PHE A 2 9.76 1.59 17.77
C PHE A 2 9.55 0.05 17.65
N ALA A 3 10.35 -0.64 16.82
CA ALA A 3 10.31 -2.10 16.65
C ALA A 3 10.71 -2.91 17.91
N ASP A 4 11.51 -2.34 18.83
CA ASP A 4 11.98 -3.04 20.03
C ASP A 4 10.97 -3.00 21.20
N MET A 5 9.95 -2.15 21.12
CA MET A 5 9.06 -1.87 22.24
C MET A 5 8.24 -3.08 22.69
N PRO A 6 7.60 -3.87 21.80
CA PRO A 6 6.86 -5.06 22.22
C PRO A 6 7.76 -6.11 22.88
N GLN A 7 8.99 -6.24 22.40
CA GLN A 7 9.97 -7.21 22.91
C GLN A 7 10.48 -6.80 24.30
N ARG A 8 10.68 -5.49 24.52
CA ARG A 8 11.05 -4.95 25.82
C ARG A 8 9.93 -5.13 26.84
N LEU A 9 8.67 -4.94 26.44
CA LEU A 9 7.52 -5.19 27.31
C LEU A 9 7.40 -6.68 27.68
N ASP A 10 7.57 -7.59 26.71
CA ASP A 10 7.51 -9.04 26.96
C ASP A 10 8.57 -9.47 27.97
N ARG A 11 9.81 -8.99 27.81
CA ARG A 11 10.90 -9.24 28.78
C ARG A 11 10.60 -8.65 30.16
N ALA A 12 10.00 -7.46 30.22
CA ALA A 12 9.67 -6.82 31.50
C ALA A 12 8.57 -7.57 32.25
N LEU A 13 7.54 -8.05 31.53
CA LEU A 13 6.46 -8.87 32.08
C LEU A 13 6.93 -10.27 32.49
N ALA A 14 7.94 -10.83 31.81
CA ALA A 14 8.55 -12.11 32.20
C ALA A 14 9.59 -11.99 33.34
N GLY A 15 9.97 -10.76 33.73
CA GLY A 15 10.98 -10.50 34.75
C GLY A 15 10.45 -10.58 36.19
N PRO A 16 11.31 -10.39 37.20
CA PRO A 16 10.94 -10.49 38.62
C PRO A 16 9.88 -9.47 39.07
N ASN A 17 9.75 -8.35 38.36
CA ASN A 17 8.73 -7.31 38.61
C ASN A 17 7.49 -7.46 37.71
N GLY A 18 7.35 -8.57 36.99
CA GLY A 18 6.33 -8.79 35.97
C GLY A 18 4.90 -8.65 36.48
N GLU A 19 4.56 -9.30 37.60
CA GLU A 19 3.22 -9.21 38.18
C GLU A 19 2.87 -7.79 38.64
N ARG A 20 3.81 -7.07 39.25
CA ARG A 20 3.59 -5.66 39.64
C ARG A 20 3.38 -4.76 38.43
N LEU A 21 4.08 -5.03 37.33
CA LEU A 21 3.89 -4.31 36.07
C LEU A 21 2.52 -4.64 35.46
N ARG A 22 2.13 -5.91 35.44
CA ARG A 22 0.81 -6.37 34.98
C ARG A 22 -0.32 -5.71 35.76
N GLU A 23 -0.25 -5.70 37.08
CA GLU A 23 -1.23 -5.06 37.96
C GLU A 23 -1.38 -3.58 37.65
N ARG A 24 -0.26 -2.86 37.47
CA ARG A 24 -0.30 -1.44 37.11
C ARG A 24 -0.96 -1.20 35.74
N ILE A 25 -0.60 -2.00 34.73
CA ILE A 25 -1.16 -1.86 33.39
C ILE A 25 -2.64 -2.18 33.39
N THR A 26 -3.06 -3.28 34.03
CA THR A 26 -4.46 -3.71 34.08
C THR A 26 -5.32 -2.83 35.00
N ALA A 27 -4.73 -2.17 36.01
CA ALA A 27 -5.43 -1.14 36.79
C ALA A 27 -5.69 0.12 35.96
N GLN A 28 -4.76 0.52 35.09
CA GLN A 28 -4.93 1.65 34.19
C GLN A 28 -5.85 1.33 33.01
N TYR A 29 -5.75 0.12 32.48
CA TYR A 29 -6.51 -0.39 31.33
C TYR A 29 -7.23 -1.68 31.75
N PRO A 30 -8.34 -1.57 32.52
CA PRO A 30 -9.08 -2.75 32.95
C PRO A 30 -9.77 -3.46 31.77
N VAL A 31 -10.02 -2.75 30.68
CA VAL A 31 -10.68 -3.28 29.48
C VAL A 31 -9.83 -2.94 28.26
N ALA A 32 -9.49 -3.95 27.46
CA ALA A 32 -8.81 -3.80 26.18
C ALA A 32 -9.67 -4.32 25.03
N LEU A 33 -9.79 -3.53 23.97
CA LEU A 33 -10.45 -3.89 22.72
C LEU A 33 -9.37 -3.96 21.64
N ILE A 34 -9.18 -5.14 21.07
CA ILE A 34 -8.22 -5.38 19.99
C ILE A 34 -9.03 -5.61 18.73
N ASP A 35 -9.02 -4.62 17.84
CA ASP A 35 -9.61 -4.72 16.49
C ASP A 35 -8.60 -5.34 15.52
N GLU A 36 -9.10 -5.86 14.39
CA GLU A 36 -8.31 -6.58 13.38
C GLU A 36 -7.40 -7.67 13.98
N PHE A 37 -7.90 -8.38 14.99
CA PHE A 37 -7.09 -9.32 15.78
C PHE A 37 -6.46 -10.44 14.95
N GLN A 38 -7.05 -10.79 13.80
CA GLN A 38 -6.46 -11.78 12.88
C GLN A 38 -5.08 -11.37 12.34
N ASP A 39 -4.75 -10.07 12.34
CA ASP A 39 -3.46 -9.54 11.86
C ASP A 39 -2.42 -9.39 12.99
N THR A 40 -2.72 -9.93 14.17
CA THR A 40 -1.84 -9.88 15.34
C THR A 40 -0.68 -10.88 15.21
N SER A 41 0.52 -10.47 15.63
CA SER A 41 1.69 -11.33 15.70
C SER A 41 1.70 -12.23 16.96
N PRO A 42 2.46 -13.34 16.98
CA PRO A 42 2.57 -14.20 18.16
C PRO A 42 3.06 -13.48 19.41
N LEU A 43 3.94 -12.49 19.25
CA LEU A 43 4.44 -11.68 20.36
C LEU A 43 3.34 -10.81 20.95
N GLN A 44 2.56 -10.13 20.11
CA GLN A 44 1.45 -9.30 20.58
C GLN A 44 0.38 -10.14 21.30
N TYR A 45 0.01 -11.30 20.76
CA TYR A 45 -0.96 -12.17 21.44
C TYR A 45 -0.42 -12.65 22.80
N ARG A 46 0.86 -13.03 22.87
CA ARG A 46 1.50 -13.41 24.15
C ARG A 46 1.44 -12.27 25.18
N LEU A 47 1.68 -11.03 24.77
CA LEU A 47 1.57 -9.86 25.65
C LEU A 47 0.14 -9.69 26.18
N PHE A 48 -0.86 -9.80 25.30
CA PHE A 48 -2.25 -9.74 25.74
C PHE A 48 -2.60 -10.85 26.72
N ASP A 49 -2.09 -12.06 26.48
CA ASP A 49 -2.33 -13.20 27.35
C ASP A 49 -1.63 -13.06 28.71
N GLN A 50 -0.38 -12.57 28.75
CA GLN A 50 0.32 -12.26 29.99
C GLN A 50 -0.41 -11.17 30.80
N LEU A 51 -0.98 -10.17 30.13
CA LEU A 51 -1.66 -9.06 30.79
C LEU A 51 -3.03 -9.44 31.34
N TYR A 52 -3.88 -10.01 30.47
CA TYR A 52 -5.30 -10.22 30.75
C TYR A 52 -5.67 -11.66 31.08
N ARG A 53 -4.71 -12.61 30.94
CA ARG A 53 -4.90 -14.04 31.20
C ARG A 53 -6.12 -14.57 30.47
N THR A 54 -6.01 -14.66 29.15
CA THR A 54 -7.14 -14.81 28.21
C THR A 54 -8.07 -15.96 28.58
N GLN A 55 -7.49 -17.09 29.01
CA GLN A 55 -8.25 -18.28 29.41
C GLN A 55 -8.92 -18.14 30.78
N GLU A 56 -8.27 -17.48 31.76
CA GLU A 56 -8.77 -17.33 33.13
C GLU A 56 -10.00 -16.41 33.19
N ASN A 57 -10.08 -15.41 32.30
CA ASN A 57 -11.24 -14.51 32.16
C ASN A 57 -11.68 -13.89 33.50
N HIS A 58 -10.74 -13.26 34.20
CA HIS A 58 -10.99 -12.64 35.50
C HIS A 58 -12.12 -11.61 35.45
N ARG A 59 -12.90 -11.50 36.53
CA ARG A 59 -14.06 -10.59 36.60
C ARG A 59 -13.72 -9.09 36.62
N HIS A 60 -12.47 -8.75 36.95
CA HIS A 60 -12.02 -7.37 37.10
C HIS A 60 -11.32 -6.81 35.86
N THR A 61 -11.09 -7.65 34.84
CA THR A 61 -10.46 -7.26 33.59
C THR A 61 -11.22 -7.85 32.40
N ALA A 62 -11.14 -7.22 31.23
CA ALA A 62 -11.75 -7.75 30.02
C ALA A 62 -10.84 -7.55 28.80
N LEU A 63 -10.71 -8.60 28.01
CA LEU A 63 -10.02 -8.59 26.72
C LEU A 63 -11.02 -8.97 25.64
N LEU A 64 -11.39 -8.00 24.80
CA LEU A 64 -12.28 -8.21 23.66
C LEU A 64 -11.42 -8.27 22.39
N LEU A 65 -11.42 -9.45 21.77
CA LEU A 65 -10.69 -9.71 20.53
C LEU A 65 -11.70 -9.71 19.38
N ILE A 66 -11.61 -8.69 18.54
CA ILE A 66 -12.52 -8.47 17.41
C ILE A 66 -11.70 -8.70 16.14
N GLY A 67 -12.23 -9.51 15.23
CA GLY A 67 -11.56 -9.78 13.99
C GLY A 67 -12.27 -10.83 13.16
N ASP A 68 -11.81 -10.98 11.93
CA ASP A 68 -12.27 -12.01 11.02
C ASP A 68 -11.08 -12.81 10.48
N PRO A 69 -10.88 -14.06 10.92
CA PRO A 69 -9.76 -14.87 10.45
C PRO A 69 -9.83 -15.17 8.95
N LYS A 70 -11.02 -15.03 8.32
CA LYS A 70 -11.19 -15.14 6.86
C LYS A 70 -10.49 -14.01 6.11
N GLN A 71 -10.17 -12.91 6.79
CA GLN A 71 -9.53 -11.71 6.25
C GLN A 71 -8.04 -11.62 6.61
N SER A 72 -7.46 -12.66 7.23
CA SER A 72 -6.04 -12.74 7.55
C SER A 72 -5.17 -12.86 6.29
N ILE A 73 -4.85 -11.73 5.67
CA ILE A 73 -4.05 -11.65 4.43
C ILE A 73 -2.64 -11.09 4.65
N TYR A 74 -2.28 -10.73 5.90
CA TYR A 74 -0.99 -10.12 6.26
C TYR A 74 0.10 -11.11 6.70
N GLY A 75 0.06 -12.38 6.28
CA GLY A 75 1.07 -13.39 6.66
C GLY A 75 2.52 -12.97 6.37
N PHE A 76 2.75 -12.16 5.34
CA PHE A 76 4.07 -11.61 4.99
C PHE A 76 4.61 -10.57 5.99
N ARG A 77 3.78 -10.05 6.90
CA ARG A 77 4.17 -9.11 7.98
C ARG A 77 4.27 -9.79 9.34
N GLY A 78 4.23 -11.11 9.40
CA GLY A 78 4.32 -11.87 10.65
C GLY A 78 3.02 -11.96 11.45
N ALA A 79 1.88 -11.58 10.85
CA ALA A 79 0.57 -11.98 11.33
C ALA A 79 0.46 -13.50 11.27
N ASP A 80 -0.01 -14.11 12.35
CA ASP A 80 -0.02 -15.56 12.50
C ASP A 80 -1.42 -16.07 12.85
N ILE A 81 -2.01 -16.78 11.90
CA ILE A 81 -3.31 -17.43 12.08
C ILE A 81 -3.30 -18.43 13.25
N HIS A 82 -2.14 -19.01 13.60
CA HIS A 82 -2.04 -19.89 14.76
C HIS A 82 -2.26 -19.16 16.09
N SER A 83 -1.86 -17.89 16.18
CA SER A 83 -2.12 -17.03 17.34
C SER A 83 -3.61 -16.74 17.49
N TYR A 84 -4.31 -16.49 16.38
CA TYR A 84 -5.77 -16.41 16.37
C TYR A 84 -6.41 -17.73 16.84
N LEU A 85 -5.96 -18.88 16.32
CA LEU A 85 -6.48 -20.19 16.71
C LEU A 85 -6.22 -20.51 18.19
N ALA A 86 -5.08 -20.08 18.74
CA ALA A 86 -4.76 -20.21 20.16
C ALA A 86 -5.71 -19.37 21.03
N ALA A 87 -5.94 -18.10 20.65
CA ALA A 87 -6.90 -17.24 21.32
C ALA A 87 -8.32 -17.79 21.25
N ARG A 88 -8.72 -18.32 20.08
CA ARG A 88 -10.01 -18.97 19.89
C ARG A 88 -10.19 -20.17 20.81
N ARG A 89 -9.14 -20.98 21.04
CA ARG A 89 -9.16 -22.09 22.02
C ARG A 89 -9.27 -21.57 23.45
N ALA A 90 -8.47 -20.56 23.83
CA ALA A 90 -8.49 -19.96 25.18
C ALA A 90 -9.84 -19.30 25.51
N THR A 91 -10.58 -18.88 24.49
CA THR A 91 -11.90 -18.24 24.61
C THR A 91 -13.08 -19.17 24.30
N ALA A 92 -12.86 -20.49 24.25
CA ALA A 92 -13.92 -21.46 23.98
C ALA A 92 -15.15 -21.24 24.88
N GLY A 93 -16.35 -21.25 24.28
CA GLY A 93 -17.62 -20.95 24.96
C GLY A 93 -17.95 -19.45 25.08
N ARG A 94 -17.08 -18.55 24.63
CA ARG A 94 -17.26 -17.08 24.68
C ARG A 94 -17.13 -16.42 23.30
N HIS A 95 -17.47 -17.15 22.23
CA HIS A 95 -17.39 -16.64 20.86
C HIS A 95 -18.70 -15.98 20.44
N TYR A 96 -18.58 -14.80 19.84
CA TYR A 96 -19.71 -14.05 19.29
C TYR A 96 -19.50 -13.86 17.79
N VAL A 97 -20.57 -13.99 17.01
CA VAL A 97 -20.52 -13.83 15.55
C VAL A 97 -21.55 -12.78 15.14
N LEU A 98 -21.10 -11.79 14.38
CA LEU A 98 -21.99 -10.83 13.74
C LEU A 98 -22.53 -11.46 12.45
N GLY A 99 -23.72 -12.05 12.53
CA GLY A 99 -24.32 -12.82 11.45
C GLY A 99 -24.95 -12.02 10.32
N THR A 100 -24.94 -10.67 10.37
CA THR A 100 -25.59 -9.81 9.37
C THR A 100 -24.61 -8.84 8.73
N ASN A 101 -24.53 -8.84 7.40
CA ASN A 101 -23.80 -7.86 6.61
C ASN A 101 -24.67 -6.61 6.36
N HIS A 102 -24.16 -5.45 6.78
CA HIS A 102 -24.83 -4.16 6.61
C HIS A 102 -24.27 -3.30 5.46
N ARG A 103 -23.24 -3.77 4.76
CA ARG A 103 -22.46 -2.98 3.79
C ARG A 103 -22.84 -3.24 2.34
N SER A 104 -23.41 -4.40 2.04
CA SER A 104 -23.55 -4.92 0.69
C SER A 104 -25.00 -5.21 0.31
N THR A 105 -25.27 -5.26 -1.00
CA THR A 105 -26.57 -5.70 -1.54
C THR A 105 -26.81 -7.18 -1.21
N ALA A 106 -28.07 -7.58 -1.12
CA ALA A 106 -28.42 -8.98 -0.87
C ALA A 106 -27.89 -9.92 -1.95
N ALA A 107 -27.90 -9.47 -3.22
CA ALA A 107 -27.37 -10.24 -4.35
C ALA A 107 -25.86 -10.52 -4.23
N LEU A 108 -25.06 -9.53 -3.79
CA LEU A 108 -23.62 -9.73 -3.60
C LEU A 108 -23.34 -10.70 -2.45
N VAL A 109 -24.02 -10.51 -1.30
CA VAL A 109 -23.88 -11.43 -0.16
C VAL A 109 -24.26 -12.85 -0.54
N ALA A 110 -25.34 -13.03 -1.30
CA ALA A 110 -25.77 -14.34 -1.78
C ALA A 110 -24.73 -15.00 -2.70
N ALA A 111 -24.14 -14.25 -3.65
CA ALA A 111 -23.11 -14.77 -4.55
C ALA A 111 -21.84 -15.20 -3.79
N VAL A 112 -21.38 -14.38 -2.83
CA VAL A 112 -20.21 -14.70 -1.99
C VAL A 112 -20.50 -15.91 -1.09
N ASN A 113 -21.65 -15.92 -0.41
CA ASN A 113 -22.05 -17.07 0.41
C ASN A 113 -22.09 -18.36 -0.43
N HIS A 114 -22.67 -18.31 -1.63
CA HIS A 114 -22.74 -19.47 -2.52
C HIS A 114 -21.35 -20.04 -2.83
N ALA A 115 -20.41 -19.18 -3.24
CA ALA A 115 -19.05 -19.60 -3.57
C ALA A 115 -18.33 -20.27 -2.39
N PHE A 116 -18.38 -19.65 -1.21
CA PHE A 116 -17.66 -20.15 -0.03
C PHE A 116 -18.35 -21.32 0.66
N VAL A 117 -19.68 -21.42 0.64
CA VAL A 117 -20.41 -22.62 1.10
C VAL A 117 -20.02 -23.83 0.26
N ARG A 118 -20.02 -23.69 -1.08
CA ARG A 118 -19.60 -24.77 -1.98
C ARG A 118 -18.14 -25.19 -1.76
N ALA A 119 -17.26 -24.21 -1.47
CA ALA A 119 -15.86 -24.50 -1.13
C ALA A 119 -15.74 -25.24 0.22
N GLU A 120 -16.58 -24.92 1.20
CA GLU A 120 -16.60 -25.56 2.52
C GLU A 120 -17.13 -27.01 2.46
N GLU A 121 -18.18 -27.24 1.67
CA GLU A 121 -18.81 -28.55 1.47
C GLU A 121 -17.92 -29.53 0.68
N ARG A 122 -17.01 -29.01 -0.15
CA ARG A 122 -16.10 -29.85 -0.95
C ARG A 122 -15.23 -30.74 -0.04
N PRO A 123 -15.04 -32.04 -0.36
CA PRO A 123 -14.10 -32.88 0.35
C PRO A 123 -12.68 -32.29 0.36
N GLY A 124 -11.98 -32.45 1.50
CA GLY A 124 -10.63 -31.92 1.69
C GLY A 124 -10.60 -30.78 2.71
N GLU A 125 -9.87 -29.72 2.40
CA GLU A 125 -9.39 -28.75 3.40
C GLU A 125 -10.42 -27.66 3.80
N GLY A 126 -11.62 -27.69 3.21
CA GLY A 126 -12.67 -26.68 3.43
C GLY A 126 -12.38 -25.36 2.73
N ALA A 127 -13.21 -24.33 2.96
CA ALA A 127 -13.16 -23.10 2.19
C ALA A 127 -11.86 -22.30 2.40
N PHE A 128 -11.31 -22.36 3.61
CA PHE A 128 -10.09 -21.65 4.00
C PHE A 128 -8.87 -22.56 4.14
N ARG A 129 -8.99 -23.84 3.75
CA ARG A 129 -7.91 -24.83 3.77
C ARG A 129 -7.32 -25.16 5.16
N PHE A 130 -8.11 -25.05 6.22
CA PHE A 130 -7.68 -25.38 7.59
C PHE A 130 -8.26 -26.69 8.13
N ARG A 131 -9.17 -27.34 7.39
CA ARG A 131 -9.71 -28.63 7.81
C ARG A 131 -8.70 -29.73 7.49
N THR A 132 -8.22 -30.42 8.52
CA THR A 132 -7.41 -31.63 8.32
C THR A 132 -8.32 -32.78 7.88
N PRO A 133 -8.01 -33.52 6.80
CA PRO A 133 -8.77 -34.70 6.40
C PRO A 133 -8.89 -35.71 7.55
N GLY A 134 -10.11 -36.15 7.85
CA GLY A 134 -10.39 -37.10 8.94
C GLY A 134 -10.49 -36.47 10.34
N ALA A 135 -10.21 -35.18 10.51
CA ALA A 135 -10.44 -34.51 11.79
C ALA A 135 -11.95 -34.29 12.05
N PRO A 136 -12.41 -34.37 13.30
CA PRO A 136 -13.83 -34.26 13.64
C PRO A 136 -14.38 -32.82 13.53
N TYR A 137 -13.50 -31.81 13.39
CA TYR A 137 -13.89 -30.41 13.32
C TYR A 137 -13.04 -29.62 12.32
N ASN A 138 -13.66 -28.64 11.67
CA ASN A 138 -12.94 -27.60 10.96
C ASN A 138 -12.58 -26.47 11.95
N PRO A 139 -11.30 -26.16 12.19
CA PRO A 139 -10.90 -25.05 13.06
C PRO A 139 -11.28 -23.68 12.48
N LEU A 140 -11.60 -23.58 11.18
CA LEU A 140 -12.01 -22.35 10.53
C LEU A 140 -13.09 -22.59 9.45
N PRO A 141 -14.33 -22.92 9.86
CA PRO A 141 -15.42 -23.14 8.91
C PRO A 141 -15.91 -21.81 8.34
N PHE A 142 -16.31 -21.83 7.07
CA PHE A 142 -17.11 -20.73 6.53
C PHE A 142 -18.51 -20.74 7.17
N VAL A 143 -18.93 -19.59 7.69
CA VAL A 143 -20.29 -19.38 8.20
C VAL A 143 -20.94 -18.32 7.32
N ALA A 144 -22.01 -18.69 6.64
CA ALA A 144 -22.77 -17.77 5.80
C ALA A 144 -23.42 -16.68 6.66
N VAL A 145 -23.48 -15.47 6.11
CA VAL A 145 -24.09 -14.32 6.78
C VAL A 145 -25.39 -13.90 6.10
N GLN A 146 -26.31 -13.36 6.87
CA GLN A 146 -27.50 -12.67 6.37
C GLN A 146 -27.11 -11.34 5.74
N ALA A 147 -27.95 -10.84 4.84
CA ALA A 147 -27.79 -9.50 4.29
C ALA A 147 -28.87 -8.59 4.84
N ARG A 148 -28.48 -7.44 5.41
CA ARG A 148 -29.43 -6.34 5.61
C ARG A 148 -29.93 -5.82 4.26
N GLY A 149 -29.06 -5.89 3.25
CA GLY A 149 -29.30 -5.39 1.91
C GLY A 149 -29.10 -3.88 1.81
N ARG A 150 -28.89 -3.43 0.57
CA ARG A 150 -28.98 -2.03 0.18
C ARG A 150 -30.07 -1.91 -0.86
N ALA A 151 -30.79 -0.78 -0.82
CA ALA A 151 -31.91 -0.55 -1.73
C ALA A 151 -31.43 -0.19 -3.15
N GLU A 152 -30.20 0.30 -3.28
CA GLU A 152 -29.59 0.62 -4.57
C GLU A 152 -29.25 -0.64 -5.39
N GLN A 153 -29.43 -0.54 -6.69
CA GLN A 153 -29.01 -1.53 -7.66
C GLN A 153 -28.21 -0.84 -8.76
N PHE A 154 -27.05 -1.42 -9.12
CA PHE A 154 -26.28 -0.95 -10.26
C PHE A 154 -26.95 -1.39 -11.57
N ARG A 155 -27.19 -0.43 -12.46
CA ARG A 155 -27.86 -0.63 -13.74
C ARG A 155 -27.10 0.11 -14.83
N THR A 156 -27.23 -0.38 -16.06
CA THR A 156 -26.74 0.23 -17.31
C THR A 156 -27.92 0.38 -18.29
N ALA A 157 -27.66 0.89 -19.50
CA ALA A 157 -28.64 0.92 -20.57
C ALA A 157 -29.21 -0.47 -20.93
N GLU A 158 -28.44 -1.54 -20.70
CA GLU A 158 -28.84 -2.94 -20.94
C GLU A 158 -29.70 -3.51 -19.80
N GLY A 159 -29.80 -2.80 -18.66
CA GLY A 159 -30.58 -3.21 -17.50
C GLY A 159 -29.73 -3.42 -16.24
N PRO A 160 -30.27 -4.16 -15.26
CA PRO A 160 -29.54 -4.45 -14.02
C PRO A 160 -28.27 -5.28 -14.25
N VAL A 161 -27.17 -4.85 -13.65
CA VAL A 161 -25.89 -5.56 -13.71
C VAL A 161 -25.86 -6.65 -12.63
N PRO A 162 -25.44 -7.90 -12.94
CA PRO A 162 -25.32 -8.96 -11.95
C PRO A 162 -24.29 -8.60 -10.86
N ALA A 163 -24.54 -9.02 -9.63
CA ALA A 163 -23.66 -8.70 -8.50
C ALA A 163 -22.28 -9.36 -8.57
N LEU A 164 -22.14 -10.45 -9.35
CA LEU A 164 -20.88 -11.11 -9.65
C LEU A 164 -20.91 -11.59 -11.10
N ALA A 165 -19.94 -11.15 -11.90
CA ALA A 165 -19.71 -11.64 -13.25
C ALA A 165 -18.32 -12.28 -13.33
N ILE A 166 -18.22 -13.44 -13.98
CA ILE A 166 -16.95 -14.14 -14.21
C ILE A 166 -16.66 -14.06 -15.69
N HIS A 167 -15.56 -13.41 -16.03
CA HIS A 167 -15.04 -13.35 -17.39
C HIS A 167 -13.91 -14.38 -17.51
N HIS A 168 -13.99 -15.26 -18.50
CA HIS A 168 -12.95 -16.24 -18.79
C HIS A 168 -12.63 -16.24 -20.28
N ASP A 169 -11.48 -16.79 -20.62
CA ASP A 169 -11.11 -17.11 -21.98
C ASP A 169 -11.20 -18.62 -22.19
N LEU A 170 -11.51 -19.05 -23.41
CA LEU A 170 -11.46 -20.46 -23.78
C LEU A 170 -10.09 -20.84 -24.34
N GLU A 171 -9.34 -19.84 -24.82
CA GLU A 171 -7.98 -20.02 -25.32
C GLU A 171 -6.97 -20.01 -24.17
N LEU A 172 -6.08 -21.00 -24.16
CA LEU A 172 -4.99 -21.06 -23.19
C LEU A 172 -3.89 -20.08 -23.64
N LEU A 173 -3.67 -19.03 -22.86
CA LEU A 173 -2.65 -18.01 -23.12
C LEU A 173 -1.51 -18.09 -22.10
N SER A 174 -0.36 -17.51 -22.46
CA SER A 174 0.70 -17.27 -21.48
C SER A 174 0.20 -16.33 -20.37
N ALA A 175 0.80 -16.40 -19.17
CA ALA A 175 0.42 -15.52 -18.06
C ALA A 175 0.51 -14.03 -18.45
N GLY A 176 1.53 -13.66 -19.23
CA GLY A 176 1.72 -12.28 -19.70
C GLY A 176 0.67 -11.84 -20.72
N ASP A 177 0.31 -12.71 -21.66
CA ASP A 177 -0.75 -12.44 -22.65
C ASP A 177 -2.12 -12.35 -21.98
N HIS A 178 -2.40 -13.26 -21.05
CA HIS A 178 -3.62 -13.25 -20.25
C HIS A 178 -3.75 -11.93 -19.45
N GLN A 179 -2.68 -11.52 -18.76
CA GLN A 179 -2.68 -10.25 -18.01
C GLN A 179 -2.94 -9.05 -18.92
N ARG A 180 -2.27 -8.96 -20.08
CA ARG A 180 -2.52 -7.87 -21.03
C ARG A 180 -3.96 -7.86 -21.55
N ARG A 181 -4.47 -9.01 -21.99
CA ARG A 181 -5.83 -9.15 -22.55
C ARG A 181 -6.89 -8.76 -21.51
N PHE A 182 -6.78 -9.25 -20.28
CA PHE A 182 -7.75 -8.95 -19.23
C PHE A 182 -7.61 -7.54 -18.65
N ALA A 183 -6.41 -6.95 -18.65
CA ALA A 183 -6.25 -5.54 -18.34
C ALA A 183 -6.98 -4.65 -19.36
N ALA A 184 -6.84 -4.97 -20.65
CA ALA A 184 -7.54 -4.25 -21.71
C ALA A 184 -9.08 -4.40 -21.62
N ARG A 185 -9.58 -5.62 -21.36
CA ARG A 185 -11.02 -5.89 -21.16
C ARG A 185 -11.58 -5.21 -19.91
N CYS A 186 -10.83 -5.22 -18.80
CA CYS A 186 -11.21 -4.52 -17.57
C CYS A 186 -11.34 -3.01 -17.82
N ALA A 187 -10.35 -2.40 -18.46
CA ALA A 187 -10.37 -0.98 -18.80
C ALA A 187 -11.50 -0.64 -19.78
N GLU A 188 -11.74 -1.48 -20.80
CA GLU A 188 -12.86 -1.34 -21.73
C GLU A 188 -14.21 -1.36 -21.02
N GLN A 189 -14.44 -2.31 -20.11
CA GLN A 189 -15.67 -2.40 -19.34
C GLN A 189 -15.90 -1.15 -18.47
N ILE A 190 -14.85 -0.70 -17.77
CA ILE A 190 -14.91 0.49 -16.91
C ILE A 190 -15.24 1.73 -17.75
N VAL A 191 -14.56 1.92 -18.88
CA VAL A 191 -14.79 3.04 -19.79
C VAL A 191 -16.20 2.97 -20.38
N GLY A 192 -16.67 1.78 -20.76
CA GLY A 192 -18.03 1.56 -21.21
C GLY A 192 -19.08 1.98 -20.16
N TRP A 193 -18.89 1.58 -18.90
CA TRP A 193 -19.76 2.01 -17.81
C TRP A 193 -19.68 3.51 -17.53
N LEU A 194 -18.50 4.12 -17.53
CA LEU A 194 -18.36 5.56 -17.31
C LEU A 194 -18.93 6.38 -18.47
N GLY A 195 -18.86 5.85 -19.69
CA GLY A 195 -19.42 6.46 -20.90
C GLY A 195 -20.94 6.34 -21.01
N ASP A 196 -21.54 5.32 -20.41
CA ASP A 196 -22.99 5.12 -20.39
C ASP A 196 -23.68 6.13 -19.44
N ALA A 197 -24.52 7.00 -20.00
CA ALA A 197 -25.29 7.97 -19.24
C ALA A 197 -26.37 7.32 -18.34
N GLN A 198 -26.77 6.08 -18.65
CA GLN A 198 -27.71 5.27 -17.88
C GLN A 198 -27.01 4.36 -16.87
N ALA A 199 -25.68 4.33 -16.85
CA ALA A 199 -24.92 3.60 -15.85
C ALA A 199 -24.97 4.33 -14.50
N GLY A 200 -25.47 3.67 -13.47
CA GLY A 200 -25.57 4.27 -12.15
C GLY A 200 -26.38 3.47 -11.15
N PHE A 201 -26.62 4.09 -9.99
CA PHE A 201 -27.37 3.54 -8.88
C PHE A 201 -28.74 4.20 -8.80
N ALA A 202 -29.80 3.39 -8.80
CA ALA A 202 -31.18 3.88 -8.68
C ALA A 202 -31.85 3.29 -7.42
N PRO A 203 -31.83 3.99 -6.28
CA PRO A 203 -32.63 3.62 -5.12
C PRO A 203 -34.14 3.76 -5.42
N PRO A 204 -35.01 2.99 -4.75
CA PRO A 204 -36.45 3.14 -4.89
C PRO A 204 -36.91 4.57 -4.59
N GLY A 205 -37.67 5.16 -5.52
CA GLY A 205 -38.21 6.51 -5.38
C GLY A 205 -37.20 7.65 -5.54
N GLN A 206 -35.96 7.37 -5.96
CA GLN A 206 -34.93 8.39 -6.20
C GLN A 206 -34.48 8.39 -7.67
N PRO A 207 -34.03 9.55 -8.19
CA PRO A 207 -33.44 9.60 -9.53
C PRO A 207 -32.15 8.79 -9.61
N LEU A 208 -31.80 8.37 -10.83
CA LEU A 208 -30.55 7.68 -11.11
C LEU A 208 -29.36 8.56 -10.70
N GLN A 209 -28.53 8.03 -9.80
CA GLN A 209 -27.23 8.61 -9.50
C GLN A 209 -26.21 8.00 -10.46
N ARG A 210 -25.76 8.81 -11.44
CA ARG A 210 -24.81 8.35 -12.45
C ARG A 210 -23.51 7.85 -11.80
N LEU A 211 -22.99 6.75 -12.32
CA LEU A 211 -21.73 6.15 -11.90
C LEU A 211 -20.58 7.16 -12.05
N ARG A 212 -19.75 7.27 -11.00
CA ARG A 212 -18.57 8.13 -10.97
C ARG A 212 -17.31 7.27 -10.92
N PRO A 213 -16.15 7.79 -11.38
CA PRO A 213 -14.88 7.08 -11.22
C PRO A 213 -14.59 6.65 -9.78
N ALA A 214 -14.99 7.46 -8.78
CA ALA A 214 -14.82 7.16 -7.36
C ALA A 214 -15.63 5.95 -6.85
N ASP A 215 -16.63 5.49 -7.60
CA ASP A 215 -17.44 4.32 -7.26
C ASP A 215 -16.80 3.00 -7.73
N ILE A 216 -15.70 3.07 -8.48
CA ILE A 216 -15.02 1.93 -9.08
C ILE A 216 -13.68 1.70 -8.37
N ALA A 217 -13.48 0.48 -7.87
CA ALA A 217 -12.20 0.03 -7.35
C ALA A 217 -11.75 -1.23 -8.11
N VAL A 218 -10.47 -1.25 -8.48
CA VAL A 218 -9.83 -2.42 -9.11
C VAL A 218 -8.87 -3.04 -8.11
N LEU A 219 -9.20 -4.26 -7.67
CA LEU A 219 -8.35 -5.02 -6.75
C LEU A 219 -7.38 -5.89 -7.55
N VAL A 220 -6.10 -5.77 -7.23
CA VAL A 220 -4.99 -6.50 -7.86
C VAL A 220 -4.08 -7.09 -6.78
N ARG A 221 -3.35 -8.15 -7.13
CA ARG A 221 -2.41 -8.80 -6.22
C ARG A 221 -1.04 -8.13 -6.22
N THR A 222 -0.61 -7.59 -7.36
CA THR A 222 0.74 -7.05 -7.55
C THR A 222 0.74 -5.69 -8.23
N GLY A 223 1.81 -4.91 -8.02
CA GLY A 223 2.01 -3.63 -8.73
C GLY A 223 2.11 -3.79 -10.25
N ARG A 224 2.59 -4.95 -10.74
CA ARG A 224 2.63 -5.27 -12.19
C ARG A 224 1.23 -5.37 -12.79
N GLU A 225 0.29 -5.99 -12.07
CA GLU A 225 -1.12 -6.05 -12.48
C GLU A 225 -1.76 -4.66 -12.45
N ALA A 226 -1.49 -3.87 -11.40
CA ALA A 226 -1.95 -2.49 -11.27
C ALA A 226 -1.53 -1.64 -12.47
N GLU A 227 -0.24 -1.70 -12.82
CA GLU A 227 0.36 -0.93 -13.90
C GLU A 227 -0.21 -1.32 -15.27
N ALA A 228 -0.47 -2.61 -15.50
CA ALA A 228 -1.09 -3.06 -16.75
C ALA A 228 -2.49 -2.47 -16.94
N ILE A 229 -3.32 -2.43 -15.88
CA ILE A 229 -4.67 -1.86 -15.94
C ILE A 229 -4.61 -0.33 -16.03
N ARG A 230 -3.73 0.32 -15.27
CA ARG A 230 -3.51 1.78 -15.30
C ARG A 230 -3.15 2.25 -16.70
N ARG A 231 -2.25 1.54 -17.39
CA ARG A 231 -1.87 1.84 -18.76
C ARG A 231 -3.04 1.78 -19.73
N GLU A 232 -3.88 0.76 -19.62
CA GLU A 232 -5.05 0.58 -20.48
C GLU A 232 -6.15 1.62 -20.19
N LEU A 233 -6.35 2.01 -18.92
CA LEU A 233 -7.25 3.12 -18.55
C LEU A 233 -6.73 4.46 -19.06
N HIS A 234 -5.44 4.74 -18.87
CA HIS A 234 -4.80 5.96 -19.35
C HIS A 234 -4.88 6.10 -20.87
N ARG A 235 -4.62 5.01 -21.63
CA ARG A 235 -4.77 4.96 -23.09
C ARG A 235 -6.19 5.29 -23.55
N ARG A 236 -7.20 5.10 -22.69
CA ARG A 236 -8.62 5.40 -22.93
C ARG A 236 -9.07 6.72 -22.28
N GLY A 237 -8.14 7.53 -21.79
CA GLY A 237 -8.42 8.85 -21.22
C GLY A 237 -9.04 8.83 -19.81
N VAL A 238 -8.96 7.70 -19.08
CA VAL A 238 -9.44 7.61 -17.70
C VAL A 238 -8.25 7.67 -16.74
N ALA A 239 -8.26 8.67 -15.86
CA ALA A 239 -7.29 8.78 -14.78
C ALA A 239 -7.56 7.72 -13.70
N SER A 240 -6.50 7.19 -13.09
CA SER A 240 -6.59 6.19 -12.02
C SER A 240 -5.50 6.41 -10.98
N VAL A 241 -5.82 6.19 -9.70
CA VAL A 241 -4.88 6.30 -8.58
C VAL A 241 -4.55 4.91 -8.04
N TYR A 242 -3.28 4.60 -7.85
CA TYR A 242 -2.83 3.38 -7.20
C TYR A 242 -2.58 3.66 -5.71
N LEU A 243 -3.51 3.23 -4.85
CA LEU A 243 -3.45 3.50 -3.40
C LEU A 243 -2.38 2.68 -2.66
N SER A 244 -1.81 1.67 -3.31
CA SER A 244 -0.79 0.77 -2.76
C SER A 244 0.61 1.08 -3.30
N ASP A 245 0.85 2.32 -3.76
CA ASP A 245 2.17 2.84 -4.11
C ASP A 245 3.04 2.92 -2.83
N LYS A 246 3.51 1.75 -2.42
CA LYS A 246 4.61 1.55 -1.48
C LYS A 246 5.91 1.33 -2.25
N ASP A 247 5.96 1.72 -3.52
CA ASP A 247 7.24 1.85 -4.19
C ASP A 247 8.01 2.88 -3.35
N SER A 248 9.05 2.39 -2.69
CA SER A 248 9.93 3.23 -1.90
C SER A 248 10.35 4.37 -2.83
N VAL A 249 10.19 5.62 -2.42
CA VAL A 249 10.63 6.74 -3.25
C VAL A 249 12.14 6.61 -3.56
N PHE A 250 12.89 5.87 -2.73
CA PHE A 250 14.29 5.47 -2.94
C PHE A 250 14.52 4.51 -4.12
N ASP A 251 13.52 3.73 -4.53
CA ASP A 251 13.62 2.81 -5.68
C ASP A 251 13.23 3.49 -7.01
N SER A 252 12.93 4.80 -6.98
CA SER A 252 12.54 5.56 -8.17
C SER A 252 13.74 5.95 -9.03
N ASP A 253 13.50 6.14 -10.33
CA ASP A 253 14.48 6.73 -11.26
C ASP A 253 14.96 8.10 -10.74
N GLU A 254 14.07 8.86 -10.11
CA GLU A 254 14.40 10.16 -9.50
C GLU A 254 15.41 10.04 -8.36
N ALA A 255 15.33 8.99 -7.52
CA ALA A 255 16.30 8.76 -6.45
C ALA A 255 17.68 8.42 -6.99
N HIS A 256 17.73 7.58 -8.03
CA HIS A 256 18.98 7.21 -8.69
C HIS A 256 19.65 8.43 -9.37
N ASP A 257 18.87 9.23 -10.09
CA ASP A 257 19.36 10.46 -10.70
C ASP A 257 19.81 11.50 -9.66
N LEU A 258 19.05 11.64 -8.58
CA LEU A 258 19.38 12.54 -7.49
C LEU A 258 20.70 12.17 -6.82
N TRP A 259 21.03 10.88 -6.71
CA TRP A 259 22.32 10.43 -6.21
C TRP A 259 23.50 10.93 -7.05
N TYR A 260 23.40 10.87 -8.38
CA TYR A 260 24.41 11.45 -9.28
C TYR A 260 24.45 12.98 -9.18
N TRP A 261 23.28 13.62 -9.08
CA TRP A 261 23.20 15.08 -8.94
C TRP A 261 23.87 15.57 -7.65
N LEU A 262 23.59 14.93 -6.51
CA LEU A 262 24.20 15.29 -5.24
C LEU A 262 25.73 15.13 -5.27
N GLN A 263 26.26 14.08 -5.93
CA GLN A 263 27.71 13.95 -6.12
C GLN A 263 28.30 15.07 -6.96
N ALA A 264 27.62 15.47 -8.03
CA ALA A 264 28.06 16.57 -8.88
C ALA A 264 28.09 17.89 -8.10
N VAL A 265 27.10 18.13 -7.24
CA VAL A 265 27.04 19.35 -6.42
C VAL A 265 28.05 19.31 -5.26
N ALA A 266 28.28 18.16 -4.63
CA ALA A 266 29.26 18.03 -3.55
C ALA A 266 30.71 18.21 -4.04
N GLU A 267 31.01 17.80 -5.28
CA GLU A 267 32.34 17.89 -5.87
C GLU A 267 32.32 18.54 -7.27
N PRO A 268 32.03 19.85 -7.35
CA PRO A 268 31.75 20.53 -8.63
C PRO A 268 32.99 20.74 -9.51
N LEU A 269 34.19 20.41 -9.01
CA LEU A 269 35.45 20.44 -9.75
C LEU A 269 35.82 19.06 -10.34
N ASP A 270 35.14 17.98 -9.92
CA ASP A 270 35.32 16.65 -10.52
C ASP A 270 34.51 16.57 -11.82
N ALA A 271 35.22 16.68 -12.94
CA ALA A 271 34.63 16.69 -14.27
C ALA A 271 33.86 15.40 -14.62
N ARG A 272 34.14 14.27 -13.96
CA ARG A 272 33.40 13.02 -14.17
C ARG A 272 32.07 13.05 -13.42
N LYS A 273 32.07 13.46 -12.16
CA LYS A 273 30.83 13.58 -11.35
C LYS A 273 29.90 14.64 -11.92
N LEU A 274 30.46 15.78 -12.32
CA LEU A 274 29.73 16.86 -12.99
C LEU A 274 28.98 16.34 -14.23
N ARG A 275 29.69 15.65 -15.14
CA ARG A 275 29.07 15.07 -16.35
C ARG A 275 28.01 14.03 -16.00
N ALA A 276 28.25 13.17 -15.02
CA ALA A 276 27.29 12.16 -14.60
C ALA A 276 25.97 12.78 -14.08
N GLY A 277 26.06 13.81 -13.22
CA GLY A 277 24.87 14.51 -12.71
C GLY A 277 24.10 15.26 -13.81
N LEU A 278 24.80 15.91 -14.74
CA LEU A 278 24.19 16.64 -15.86
C LEU A 278 23.52 15.70 -16.89
N ALA A 279 24.00 14.46 -17.02
CA ALA A 279 23.48 13.46 -17.94
C ALA A 279 22.27 12.67 -17.40
N THR A 280 21.76 13.01 -16.22
CA THR A 280 20.60 12.35 -15.61
C THR A 280 19.31 12.63 -16.38
N ARG A 281 18.35 11.69 -16.32
CA ARG A 281 17.03 11.87 -16.98
C ARG A 281 16.22 12.97 -16.31
N THR A 282 16.39 13.12 -15.01
CA THR A 282 15.80 14.17 -14.17
C THR A 282 16.15 15.56 -14.71
N LEU A 283 17.44 15.81 -14.98
CA LEU A 283 17.84 17.06 -15.63
C LEU A 283 17.43 17.10 -17.10
N GLY A 284 17.48 15.96 -17.80
CA GLY A 284 16.96 15.77 -19.14
C GLY A 284 17.49 16.79 -20.15
N LEU A 285 18.78 17.12 -20.10
CA LEU A 285 19.41 18.02 -21.08
C LEU A 285 19.29 17.45 -22.50
N ALA A 286 19.20 18.33 -23.49
CA ALA A 286 19.15 17.91 -24.88
C ALA A 286 20.49 17.28 -25.33
N LEU A 287 20.46 16.44 -26.38
CA LEU A 287 21.65 15.71 -26.82
C LEU A 287 22.76 16.63 -27.32
N ASP A 288 22.41 17.75 -27.93
CA ASP A 288 23.34 18.80 -28.36
C ASP A 288 23.98 19.53 -27.17
N GLU A 289 23.22 19.80 -26.10
CA GLU A 289 23.77 20.34 -24.85
C GLU A 289 24.77 19.36 -24.21
N LEU A 290 24.43 18.06 -24.16
CA LEU A 290 25.32 17.03 -23.64
C LEU A 290 26.59 16.88 -24.50
N ALA A 291 26.46 16.98 -25.83
CA ALA A 291 27.60 16.97 -26.74
C ALA A 291 28.52 18.20 -26.54
N ALA A 292 27.95 19.37 -26.29
CA ALA A 292 28.71 20.58 -25.98
C ALA A 292 29.47 20.41 -24.65
N LEU A 293 28.86 19.84 -23.61
CA LEU A 293 29.54 19.55 -22.32
C LEU A 293 30.66 18.50 -22.43
N ALA A 294 30.65 17.68 -23.49
CA ALA A 294 31.71 16.72 -23.75
C ALA A 294 32.90 17.32 -24.50
N THR A 295 32.69 18.38 -25.28
CA THR A 295 33.69 18.91 -26.24
C THR A 295 34.15 20.33 -25.95
N SER A 296 33.40 21.12 -25.17
CA SER A 296 33.73 22.51 -24.82
C SER A 296 34.06 22.62 -23.33
N ASP A 297 35.31 22.98 -23.04
CA ASP A 297 35.76 23.27 -21.68
C ASP A 297 35.03 24.48 -21.09
N GLU A 298 34.75 25.50 -21.91
CA GLU A 298 34.00 26.70 -21.51
C GLU A 298 32.57 26.37 -21.05
N ALA A 299 31.88 25.48 -21.77
CA ALA A 299 30.53 25.03 -21.40
C ALA A 299 30.55 24.23 -20.09
N LEU A 300 31.58 23.39 -19.91
CA LEU A 300 31.74 22.61 -18.68
C LEU A 300 32.08 23.50 -17.48
N ASP A 301 32.96 24.49 -17.66
CA ASP A 301 33.34 25.47 -16.64
C ASP A 301 32.15 26.31 -16.20
N ALA A 302 31.30 26.72 -17.14
CA ALA A 302 30.06 27.43 -16.84
C ALA A 302 29.11 26.60 -15.96
N ARG A 303 28.96 25.30 -16.25
CA ARG A 303 28.17 24.39 -15.39
C ARG A 303 28.85 24.14 -14.04
N SER A 304 30.17 23.99 -14.00
CA SER A 304 30.92 23.88 -12.75
C SER A 304 30.70 25.10 -11.85
N LEU A 305 30.69 26.30 -12.41
CA LEU A 305 30.41 27.54 -11.67
C LEU A 305 28.98 27.55 -11.11
N GLN A 306 28.00 27.09 -11.90
CA GLN A 306 26.62 26.95 -11.44
C GLN A 306 26.52 25.99 -10.25
N LEU A 307 27.14 24.80 -10.33
CA LEU A 307 27.10 23.82 -9.26
C LEU A 307 27.88 24.27 -8.02
N ARG A 308 28.95 25.08 -8.17
CA ARG A 308 29.62 25.74 -7.04
C ARG A 308 28.66 26.66 -6.27
N GLY A 309 27.77 27.37 -6.97
CA GLY A 309 26.71 28.15 -6.34
C GLY A 309 25.74 27.29 -5.53
N LEU A 310 25.30 26.15 -6.10
CA LEU A 310 24.44 25.19 -5.40
C LEU A 310 25.14 24.52 -4.21
N HIS A 311 26.42 24.21 -4.33
CA HIS A 311 27.25 23.67 -3.24
C HIS A 311 27.32 24.65 -2.06
N SER A 312 27.56 25.94 -2.33
CA SER A 312 27.55 26.97 -1.29
C SER A 312 26.18 27.10 -0.60
N VAL A 313 25.09 26.94 -1.34
CA VAL A 313 23.73 26.93 -0.78
C VAL A 313 23.51 25.69 0.09
N TRP A 314 24.00 24.53 -0.32
CA TRP A 314 23.93 23.32 0.50
C TRP A 314 24.65 23.53 1.83
N GLN A 315 25.89 24.03 1.79
CA GLN A 315 26.69 24.26 3.00
C GLN A 315 26.08 25.28 3.96
N SER A 316 25.45 26.33 3.43
CA SER A 316 24.93 27.44 4.24
C SER A 316 23.47 27.29 4.65
N GLN A 317 22.64 26.61 3.84
CA GLN A 317 21.18 26.58 3.97
C GLN A 317 20.57 25.18 3.90
N GLY A 318 21.40 24.13 3.74
CA GLY A 318 20.97 22.74 3.74
C GLY A 318 20.55 22.19 2.38
N VAL A 319 20.38 20.86 2.34
CA VAL A 319 20.11 20.08 1.12
C VAL A 319 18.76 20.44 0.48
N LEU A 320 17.71 20.67 1.29
CA LEU A 320 16.38 20.99 0.78
C LEU A 320 16.37 22.29 -0.02
N THR A 321 17.03 23.32 0.50
CA THR A 321 17.13 24.62 -0.15
C THR A 321 17.90 24.52 -1.46
N MET A 322 19.02 23.79 -1.47
CA MET A 322 19.80 23.54 -2.67
C MET A 322 18.99 22.80 -3.75
N LEU A 323 18.22 21.78 -3.37
CA LEU A 323 17.39 21.02 -4.32
C LEU A 323 16.21 21.85 -4.85
N ARG A 324 15.60 22.70 -4.02
CA ARG A 324 14.60 23.68 -4.50
C ARG A 324 15.21 24.66 -5.48
N GLN A 325 16.42 25.14 -5.20
CA GLN A 325 17.12 26.03 -6.12
C GLN A 325 17.51 25.34 -7.43
N THR A 326 17.84 24.04 -7.38
CA THR A 326 18.02 23.21 -8.58
C THR A 326 16.76 23.20 -9.44
N LEU A 327 15.58 22.96 -8.85
CA LEU A 327 14.29 22.98 -9.58
C LEU A 327 14.08 24.30 -10.33
N HIS A 328 14.38 25.42 -9.68
CA HIS A 328 14.23 26.75 -10.27
C HIS A 328 15.28 27.04 -11.36
N GLN A 329 16.57 26.81 -11.07
CA GLN A 329 17.66 27.13 -12.01
C GLN A 329 17.62 26.27 -13.28
N CYS A 330 17.16 25.02 -13.17
CA CYS A 330 17.05 24.10 -14.29
C CYS A 330 15.63 24.09 -14.93
N ALA A 331 14.71 24.93 -14.46
CA ALA A 331 13.32 25.02 -14.92
C ALA A 331 12.59 23.67 -14.98
N LEU A 332 12.90 22.77 -14.04
CA LEU A 332 12.44 21.38 -14.06
C LEU A 332 10.91 21.23 -13.93
N PRO A 333 10.22 21.95 -13.03
CA PRO A 333 8.77 21.82 -12.90
C PRO A 333 8.01 22.18 -14.19
N ALA A 334 8.43 23.24 -14.87
CA ALA A 334 7.80 23.69 -16.11
C ALA A 334 7.92 22.65 -17.23
N ARG A 335 9.03 21.91 -17.26
CA ARG A 335 9.27 20.83 -18.23
C ARG A 335 8.53 19.56 -17.86
N TRP A 336 8.68 19.08 -16.63
CA TRP A 336 8.08 17.82 -16.22
C TRP A 336 6.55 17.87 -16.28
N LEU A 337 5.90 18.97 -15.89
CA LEU A 337 4.44 19.07 -15.92
C LEU A 337 3.84 18.99 -17.34
N GLN A 338 4.64 19.11 -18.40
CA GLN A 338 4.23 18.88 -19.79
C GLN A 338 4.36 17.41 -20.22
N GLU A 339 5.07 16.58 -19.43
CA GLU A 339 5.31 15.17 -19.70
C GLU A 339 4.27 14.28 -18.99
N SER A 340 3.96 13.13 -19.60
CA SER A 340 3.11 12.12 -18.96
C SER A 340 3.79 11.59 -17.69
N GLY A 341 3.12 11.73 -16.55
CA GLY A 341 3.65 11.33 -15.23
C GLY A 341 4.53 12.39 -14.55
N GLY A 342 4.61 13.59 -15.12
CA GLY A 342 5.40 14.71 -14.59
C GLY A 342 5.07 15.13 -13.17
N GLU A 343 3.78 15.14 -12.81
CA GLU A 343 3.34 15.44 -11.44
C GLU A 343 3.95 14.46 -10.43
N ARG A 344 3.96 13.16 -10.75
CA ARG A 344 4.55 12.12 -9.90
C ARG A 344 6.06 12.30 -9.77
N ARG A 345 6.77 12.61 -10.86
CA ARG A 345 8.21 12.92 -10.84
C ARG A 345 8.51 14.10 -9.91
N LEU A 346 7.75 15.18 -10.03
CA LEU A 346 7.90 16.37 -9.18
C LEU A 346 7.63 16.05 -7.70
N THR A 347 6.56 15.30 -7.42
CA THR A 347 6.25 14.85 -6.05
C THR A 347 7.34 13.94 -5.48
N ASN A 348 7.85 12.99 -6.25
CA ASN A 348 8.95 12.11 -5.84
C ASN A 348 10.22 12.93 -5.50
N PHE A 349 10.60 13.87 -6.37
CA PHE A 349 11.77 14.72 -6.15
C PHE A 349 11.65 15.56 -4.87
N LEU A 350 10.49 16.19 -4.64
CA LEU A 350 10.25 16.97 -3.44
C LEU A 350 10.24 16.11 -2.18
N HIS A 351 9.62 14.93 -2.24
CA HIS A 351 9.61 13.98 -1.14
C HIS A 351 11.02 13.47 -0.80
N LEU A 352 11.85 13.17 -1.81
CA LEU A 352 13.26 12.84 -1.60
C LEU A 352 14.03 13.99 -0.95
N ALA A 353 13.77 15.23 -1.36
CA ALA A 353 14.41 16.40 -0.77
C ALA A 353 14.05 16.58 0.72
N GLU A 354 12.80 16.31 1.10
CA GLU A 354 12.35 16.31 2.50
C GLU A 354 13.01 15.18 3.31
N LEU A 355 13.05 13.96 2.77
CA LEU A 355 13.70 12.82 3.41
C LEU A 355 15.21 13.03 3.63
N LEU A 356 15.89 13.63 2.63
CA LEU A 356 17.29 14.02 2.76
C LEU A 356 17.50 15.11 3.82
N GLN A 357 16.57 16.05 3.95
CA GLN A 357 16.63 17.08 4.98
C GLN A 357 16.51 16.48 6.38
N ASP A 358 15.57 15.56 6.58
CA ASP A 358 15.41 14.86 7.86
C ASP A 358 16.65 14.01 8.20
N ALA A 359 17.20 13.30 7.22
CA ALA A 359 18.42 12.52 7.39
C ALA A 359 19.65 13.39 7.70
N SER A 360 19.73 14.59 7.13
CA SER A 360 20.84 15.53 7.38
C SER A 360 20.95 15.98 8.84
N ALA A 361 19.86 15.90 9.62
CA ALA A 361 19.88 16.21 11.05
C ALA A 361 20.62 15.15 11.90
N GLN A 362 20.82 13.94 11.36
CA GLN A 362 21.45 12.81 12.04
C GLN A 362 22.79 12.41 11.43
N LEU A 363 23.17 13.02 10.30
CA LEU A 363 24.34 12.66 9.52
C LEU A 363 25.27 13.86 9.37
N ASP A 364 26.54 13.67 9.70
CA ASP A 364 27.56 14.72 9.55
C ASP A 364 28.14 14.73 8.13
N GLY A 365 27.81 15.78 7.38
CA GLY A 365 28.43 16.11 6.09
C GLY A 365 27.73 15.55 4.85
N GLU A 366 28.04 16.16 3.71
CA GLU A 366 27.39 15.91 2.41
C GLU A 366 27.60 14.47 1.92
N HIS A 367 28.82 13.94 2.03
CA HIS A 367 29.14 12.57 1.62
C HIS A 367 28.44 11.50 2.46
N ALA A 368 28.18 11.78 3.76
CA ALA A 368 27.40 10.87 4.59
C ALA A 368 25.95 10.81 4.12
N LEU A 369 25.38 11.96 3.75
CA LEU A 369 24.03 12.06 3.21
C LEU A 369 23.90 11.40 1.82
N ILE A 370 24.88 11.58 0.94
CA ILE A 370 24.93 10.91 -0.38
C ILE A 370 24.95 9.39 -0.23
N ARG A 371 25.74 8.86 0.73
CA ARG A 371 25.79 7.43 1.02
C ARG A 371 24.52 6.89 1.64
N TRP A 372 23.75 7.73 2.35
CA TRP A 372 22.47 7.33 2.93
C TRP A 372 21.37 7.17 1.87
N LEU A 373 21.46 7.92 0.77
CA LEU A 373 20.52 7.82 -0.34
C LEU A 373 20.70 6.55 -1.18
N HIS A 374 21.87 5.92 -1.12
CA HIS A 374 22.24 4.69 -1.84
C HIS A 374 22.18 3.48 -0.89
#